data_AF-A0A535PH21-F1
#
_entry.id   AF-A0A535PH21-F1
#
_cell.length_a   1.000
_cell.length_b   1.000
_cell.length_c   1.000
_cell.angle_alpha   90.00
_cell.angle_beta   90.00
_cell.angle_gamma   90.00
#
_symmetry.space_group_name_H-M   'P 1'
#
loop_
_entity.id
_entity.type
_entity.pdbx_description
1 polymer ?
#
loop_
_entity_poly.entity_id
_entity_poly.type
_entity_poly.pdbx_seq_one_letter_code
_entity_poly.pdbx_strand_id
1 'polypeptide(L)'
;MSTPDDRSDDAAALSALIEQARLAGHLAPGEETRLLERAGLGDRASQERLVAAHLDMVIRLAAARGEQRLSVSDLVQEGSIGLLEAVRSFAESGEADFATFAEGRIDAQMDAAIADEAAAVREAELLVTAAADYERTELVTRRLLHRKPTAAELAEKLEWTLDRTLYVARVVAEARRRYDEELLAFIDPEAINLDDDEDERSDLDG
;
A
#
# COMPACT_ATOMS: atom_id res chain seq x y z
N MET A 1 -6.38 -7.63 -3.99
CA MET A 1 -6.86 -9.01 -3.78
C MET A 1 -5.72 -9.71 -3.08
N SER A 2 -5.77 -9.80 -1.75
CA SER A 2 -4.68 -10.36 -0.93
C SER A 2 -4.39 -11.80 -1.33
N THR A 3 -3.11 -12.13 -1.45
CA THR A 3 -2.66 -13.50 -1.75
C THR A 3 -2.94 -14.41 -0.54
N PRO A 4 -2.93 -15.73 -0.72
CA PRO A 4 -3.08 -16.67 0.41
C PRO A 4 -2.02 -16.48 1.50
N ASP A 5 -0.83 -16.00 1.13
CA ASP A 5 0.31 -15.72 2.00
C ASP A 5 0.03 -14.54 2.94
N ASP A 6 -0.51 -13.45 2.39
CA ASP A 6 -0.84 -12.19 3.07
C ASP A 6 -1.86 -12.39 4.23
N ARG A 7 -2.80 -13.33 4.06
CA ARG A 7 -3.78 -13.67 5.12
C ARG A 7 -3.19 -14.51 6.25
N SER A 8 -2.16 -15.31 5.96
CA SER A 8 -1.45 -16.09 6.98
C SER A 8 -0.61 -15.17 7.85
N ASP A 9 0.04 -14.20 7.23
CA ASP A 9 0.88 -13.22 7.92
C ASP A 9 0.05 -12.28 8.82
N ASP A 10 -1.10 -11.79 8.34
CA ASP A 10 -2.02 -10.98 9.16
C ASP A 10 -2.52 -11.74 10.39
N ALA A 11 -2.86 -13.02 10.25
CA ALA A 11 -3.33 -13.85 11.37
C ALA A 11 -2.23 -14.06 12.43
N ALA A 12 -0.98 -14.24 12.00
CA ALA A 12 0.17 -14.33 12.89
C ALA A 12 0.44 -13.00 13.61
N ALA A 13 0.38 -11.88 12.88
CA ALA A 13 0.54 -10.54 13.43
C ALA A 13 -0.55 -10.21 14.46
N LEU A 14 -1.81 -10.49 14.14
CA LEU A 14 -2.93 -10.29 15.06
C LEU A 14 -2.81 -11.15 16.32
N SER A 15 -2.37 -12.40 16.17
CA SER A 15 -2.13 -13.29 17.31
C SER A 15 -1.05 -12.75 18.24
N ALA A 16 0.04 -12.18 17.69
CA ALA A 16 1.08 -11.53 18.47
C ALA A 16 0.57 -10.28 19.21
N LEU A 17 -0.28 -9.47 18.55
CA LEU A 17 -0.91 -8.29 19.15
C LEU A 17 -1.85 -8.66 20.31
N ILE A 18 -2.65 -9.71 20.15
CA ILE A 18 -3.53 -10.23 21.22
C ILE A 18 -2.70 -10.72 22.42
N GLU A 19 -1.62 -11.46 22.17
CA GLU A 19 -0.74 -11.90 23.25
C GLU A 19 -0.05 -10.71 23.94
N GLN A 20 0.36 -9.69 23.18
CA GLN A 20 0.92 -8.47 23.76
C GLN A 20 -0.10 -7.74 24.66
N ALA A 21 -1.35 -7.60 24.22
CA ALA A 21 -2.42 -6.99 25.01
C ALA A 21 -2.64 -7.77 26.32
N ARG A 22 -2.66 -9.10 26.22
CA ARG A 22 -2.77 -10.00 27.37
C ARG A 22 -1.62 -9.84 28.36
N LEU A 23 -0.38 -9.78 27.88
CA LEU A 23 0.83 -9.64 28.70
C LEU A 23 0.92 -8.27 29.38
N ALA A 24 0.41 -7.22 28.73
CA ALA A 24 0.37 -5.88 29.32
C ALA A 24 -0.52 -5.81 30.57
N GLY A 25 -1.60 -6.62 30.60
CA GLY A 25 -2.52 -6.67 31.72
C GLY A 25 -3.22 -5.34 31.99
N HIS A 26 -4.10 -5.35 32.99
CA HIS A 26 -4.93 -4.19 33.32
C HIS A 26 -4.16 -3.18 34.18
N LEU A 27 -4.54 -1.90 34.08
CA LEU A 27 -4.01 -0.85 34.94
C LEU A 27 -4.62 -0.96 36.34
N ALA A 28 -3.79 -0.74 37.36
CA ALA A 28 -4.26 -0.65 38.74
C ALA A 28 -5.11 0.62 38.95
N PRO A 29 -5.96 0.67 40.00
CA PRO A 29 -6.75 1.86 40.32
C PRO A 29 -5.87 3.11 40.49
N GLY A 30 -6.17 4.16 39.72
CA GLY A 30 -5.41 5.42 39.73
C GLY A 30 -4.02 5.36 39.08
N GLU A 31 -3.61 4.22 38.52
CA GLU A 31 -2.39 4.10 37.72
C GLU A 31 -2.54 4.90 36.42
N GLU A 32 -3.69 4.78 35.74
CA GLU A 32 -3.98 5.46 34.49
C GLU A 32 -3.77 6.97 34.58
N THR A 33 -4.35 7.62 35.59
CA THR A 33 -4.20 9.07 35.80
C THR A 33 -2.72 9.47 35.94
N ARG A 34 -1.95 8.73 36.74
CA ARG A 34 -0.51 9.01 36.96
C ARG A 34 0.31 8.81 35.68
N LEU A 35 -0.02 7.79 34.90
CA LEU A 35 0.65 7.53 33.63
C LEU A 35 0.30 8.62 32.61
N LEU A 36 -0.95 9.07 32.53
CA LEU A 36 -1.38 10.12 31.61
C LEU A 36 -0.69 11.46 31.92
N GLU A 37 -0.59 11.83 33.19
CA GLU A 37 0.16 13.02 33.61
C GLU A 37 1.63 12.97 33.15
N ARG A 38 2.31 11.84 33.38
CA ARG A 38 3.70 11.64 32.96
C ARG A 38 3.84 11.57 31.44
N ALA A 39 2.91 10.90 30.77
CA ALA A 39 2.92 10.71 29.33
C ALA A 39 2.72 12.03 28.58
N GLY A 40 1.89 12.94 29.11
CA GLY A 40 1.73 14.31 28.62
C GLY A 40 3.02 15.15 28.74
N LEU A 41 3.87 14.85 29.74
CA LEU A 41 5.20 15.44 29.88
C LEU A 41 6.26 14.77 28.98
N GLY A 42 5.86 13.83 28.11
CA GLY A 42 6.76 13.14 27.19
C GLY A 42 7.43 11.88 27.76
N ASP A 43 6.97 11.36 28.90
CA ASP A 43 7.51 10.10 29.45
C ASP A 43 7.14 8.90 28.57
N ARG A 44 8.12 8.45 27.78
CA ARG A 44 7.95 7.38 26.80
C ARG A 44 7.51 6.06 27.44
N ALA A 45 8.02 5.73 28.62
CA ALA A 45 7.62 4.50 29.31
C ALA A 45 6.14 4.53 29.72
N SER A 46 5.63 5.69 30.13
CA SER A 46 4.20 5.87 30.43
C SER A 46 3.35 5.80 29.18
N GLN A 47 3.81 6.40 28.06
CA GLN A 47 3.14 6.30 26.76
C GLN A 47 3.02 4.83 26.30
N GLU A 48 4.14 4.09 26.31
CA GLU A 48 4.19 2.69 25.92
C GLU A 48 3.30 1.82 26.83
N ARG A 49 3.31 2.07 28.14
CA ARG A 49 2.45 1.36 29.10
C ARG A 49 0.97 1.60 28.85
N LEU A 50 0.57 2.85 28.59
CA LEU A 50 -0.82 3.22 28.30
C LEU A 50 -1.30 2.63 26.99
N VAL A 51 -0.48 2.68 25.94
CA VAL A 51 -0.79 2.07 24.63
C VAL A 51 -0.97 0.56 24.81
N ALA A 52 -0.04 -0.11 25.48
CA ALA A 52 -0.12 -1.55 25.71
C ALA A 52 -1.35 -1.96 26.54
N ALA A 53 -1.72 -1.18 27.56
CA ALA A 53 -2.88 -1.45 28.39
C ALA A 53 -4.23 -1.30 27.66
N HIS A 54 -4.27 -0.45 26.64
CA HIS A 54 -5.49 -0.17 25.85
C HIS A 54 -5.50 -0.89 24.50
N LEU A 55 -4.53 -1.75 24.22
CA LEU A 55 -4.41 -2.43 22.93
C LEU A 55 -5.64 -3.28 22.61
N ASP A 56 -6.28 -3.90 23.62
CA ASP A 56 -7.54 -4.64 23.44
C ASP A 56 -8.68 -3.75 22.89
N MET A 57 -8.74 -2.48 23.30
CA MET A 57 -9.72 -1.53 22.76
C MET A 57 -9.45 -1.27 21.28
N VAL A 58 -8.18 -1.04 20.91
CA VAL A 58 -7.77 -0.83 19.52
C VAL A 58 -8.10 -2.05 18.66
N ILE A 59 -7.80 -3.27 19.15
CA ILE A 59 -8.12 -4.52 18.46
C ILE A 59 -9.62 -4.66 18.23
N ARG A 60 -10.46 -4.37 19.23
CA ARG A 60 -11.93 -4.42 19.08
C ARG A 60 -12.44 -3.42 18.06
N LEU A 61 -11.93 -2.19 18.07
CA LEU A 61 -12.34 -1.15 17.13
C LEU A 61 -11.91 -1.50 15.70
N ALA A 62 -10.68 -1.99 15.51
CA ALA A 62 -10.19 -2.46 14.22
C ALA A 62 -11.04 -3.62 13.68
N ALA A 63 -11.33 -4.63 14.50
CA ALA A 63 -12.16 -5.77 14.12
C ALA A 63 -13.59 -5.37 13.73
N ALA A 64 -14.12 -4.28 14.31
CA ALA A 64 -15.46 -3.78 13.99
C ALA A 64 -15.55 -3.13 12.59
N ARG A 65 -14.43 -2.74 11.98
CA ARG A 65 -14.41 -2.12 10.64
C ARG A 65 -14.68 -3.10 9.48
N GLY A 66 -14.72 -4.40 9.79
CA GLY A 66 -15.05 -5.45 8.84
C GLY A 66 -14.01 -5.64 7.74
N GLU A 67 -14.40 -6.29 6.65
CA GLU A 67 -13.51 -6.53 5.51
C GLU A 67 -13.22 -5.20 4.79
N GLN A 68 -12.04 -4.64 5.05
CA GLN A 68 -11.46 -3.52 4.31
C GLN A 68 -10.32 -4.01 3.41
N ARG A 69 -9.78 -3.11 2.59
CA ARG A 69 -8.53 -3.40 1.84
C ARG A 69 -7.31 -3.45 2.74
N LEU A 70 -7.33 -2.71 3.85
CA LEU A 70 -6.37 -2.82 4.94
C LEU A 70 -6.68 -4.05 5.78
N SER A 71 -5.63 -4.75 6.20
CA SER A 71 -5.76 -5.88 7.10
C SER A 71 -6.17 -5.42 8.51
N VAL A 72 -6.63 -6.35 9.35
CA VAL A 72 -6.98 -6.01 10.74
C VAL A 72 -5.72 -5.58 11.51
N SER A 73 -4.58 -6.23 11.28
CA SER A 73 -3.33 -5.83 11.93
C SER A 73 -2.84 -4.45 11.49
N ASP A 74 -3.03 -4.06 10.23
CA ASP A 74 -2.74 -2.69 9.75
C ASP A 74 -3.65 -1.67 10.44
N LEU A 75 -4.95 -1.95 10.54
CA LEU A 75 -5.87 -1.08 11.26
C LEU A 75 -5.50 -0.96 12.74
N VAL A 76 -5.04 -2.04 13.38
CA VAL A 76 -4.54 -1.98 14.77
C VAL A 76 -3.30 -1.10 14.88
N GLN A 77 -2.38 -1.15 13.91
CA GLN A 77 -1.21 -0.27 13.89
C GLN A 77 -1.63 1.19 13.78
N GLU A 78 -2.50 1.53 12.84
CA GLU A 78 -3.02 2.90 12.67
C GLU A 78 -3.79 3.36 13.91
N GLY A 79 -4.66 2.51 14.46
CA GLY A 79 -5.35 2.81 15.70
C GLY A 79 -4.41 3.03 16.88
N SER A 80 -3.30 2.30 16.96
CA SER A 80 -2.29 2.47 18.00
C SER A 80 -1.57 3.82 17.87
N ILE A 81 -1.39 4.34 16.65
CA ILE A 81 -0.90 5.70 16.40
C ILE A 81 -1.92 6.71 16.94
N GLY A 82 -3.21 6.54 16.60
CA GLY A 82 -4.28 7.41 17.10
C GLY A 82 -4.39 7.41 18.63
N LEU A 83 -4.23 6.25 19.26
CA LEU A 83 -4.17 6.10 20.71
C LEU A 83 -2.95 6.80 21.32
N LEU A 84 -1.76 6.65 20.72
CA LEU A 84 -0.55 7.32 21.19
C LEU A 84 -0.70 8.85 21.11
N GLU A 85 -1.33 9.36 20.05
CA GLU A 85 -1.68 10.77 19.97
C GLU A 85 -2.66 11.20 21.05
N ALA A 86 -3.70 10.39 21.32
CA ALA A 86 -4.65 10.64 22.40
C ALA A 86 -3.93 10.73 23.75
N VAL A 87 -3.03 9.79 24.04
CA VAL A 87 -2.20 9.80 25.27
C VAL A 87 -1.40 11.09 25.40
N ARG A 88 -0.83 11.60 24.30
CA ARG A 88 -0.03 12.83 24.30
C ARG A 88 -0.85 14.09 24.52
N SER A 89 -2.09 14.13 24.00
CA SER A 89 -2.91 15.34 24.01
C SER A 89 -4.00 15.35 25.08
N PHE A 90 -4.25 14.25 25.80
CA PHE A 90 -5.38 14.14 26.73
C PHE A 90 -5.34 15.18 27.85
N ALA A 91 -4.16 15.44 28.43
CA ALA A 91 -4.04 16.43 29.51
C ALA A 91 -4.46 17.86 29.08
N GLU A 92 -4.35 18.16 27.77
CA GLU A 92 -4.69 19.46 27.18
C GLU A 92 -6.12 19.49 26.61
N SER A 93 -6.77 18.34 26.42
CA SER A 93 -8.10 18.28 25.81
C SER A 93 -9.21 18.80 26.72
N GLY A 94 -9.02 18.71 28.05
CA GLY A 94 -10.04 19.05 29.03
C GLY A 94 -11.15 18.00 29.18
N GLU A 95 -10.98 16.84 28.55
CA GLU A 95 -11.93 15.72 28.64
C GLU A 95 -11.85 15.03 30.00
N ALA A 96 -13.00 14.53 30.48
CA ALA A 96 -13.08 13.89 31.79
C ALA A 96 -12.76 12.38 31.75
N ASP A 97 -12.99 11.73 30.61
CA ASP A 97 -12.83 10.29 30.43
C ASP A 97 -11.85 9.98 29.29
N PHE A 98 -10.74 9.32 29.63
CA PHE A 98 -9.69 9.02 28.67
C PHE A 98 -10.14 8.02 27.60
N ALA A 99 -10.92 6.99 27.98
CA ALA A 99 -11.38 5.97 27.06
C ALA A 99 -12.21 6.58 25.92
N THR A 100 -13.22 7.40 26.27
CA THR A 100 -14.06 8.10 25.28
C THR A 100 -13.24 9.01 24.36
N PHE A 101 -12.30 9.76 24.93
CA PHE A 101 -11.42 10.62 24.13
C PHE A 101 -10.52 9.81 23.18
N ALA A 102 -9.95 8.71 23.68
CA ALA A 102 -9.08 7.83 22.92
C ALA A 102 -9.83 7.13 21.78
N GLU A 103 -11.04 6.61 22.01
CA GLU A 103 -11.87 5.98 20.97
C GLU A 103 -12.05 6.91 19.77
N GLY A 104 -12.37 8.20 19.99
CA GLY A 104 -12.53 9.16 18.89
C GLY A 104 -11.25 9.44 18.09
N ARG A 105 -10.09 9.46 18.75
CA ARG A 105 -8.79 9.65 18.08
C ARG A 105 -8.35 8.39 17.32
N ILE A 106 -8.61 7.21 17.90
CA ILE A 106 -8.38 5.92 17.25
C ILE A 106 -9.22 5.82 15.97
N ASP A 107 -10.51 6.11 16.04
CA ASP A 107 -11.40 6.06 14.89
C ASP A 107 -10.97 7.03 13.80
N ALA A 108 -10.68 8.29 14.15
CA ALA A 108 -10.24 9.27 13.18
C ALA A 108 -8.97 8.84 12.43
N GLN A 109 -8.02 8.22 13.13
CA GLN A 109 -6.77 7.73 12.52
C GLN A 109 -7.03 6.54 11.59
N MET A 110 -7.83 5.56 12.01
CA MET A 110 -8.20 4.43 11.16
C MET A 110 -9.01 4.86 9.93
N ASP A 111 -9.94 5.81 10.08
CA ASP A 111 -10.74 6.36 8.98
C ASP A 111 -9.86 7.06 7.94
N ALA A 112 -8.88 7.83 8.40
CA ALA A 112 -7.91 8.49 7.52
C ALA A 112 -7.09 7.45 6.72
N ALA A 113 -6.56 6.42 7.39
CA ALA A 113 -5.78 5.38 6.73
C ALA A 113 -6.60 4.62 5.66
N ILE A 114 -7.85 4.28 5.95
CA ILE A 114 -8.76 3.64 4.98
C ILE A 114 -9.01 4.57 3.78
N ALA A 115 -9.22 5.87 4.02
CA ALA A 115 -9.47 6.83 2.97
C ALA A 115 -8.24 7.02 2.06
N ASP A 116 -7.05 7.05 2.65
CA ASP A 116 -5.78 7.17 1.94
C ASP A 116 -5.48 5.95 1.08
N GLU A 117 -5.67 4.73 1.61
CA GLU A 117 -5.55 3.48 0.84
C GLU A 117 -6.55 3.47 -0.33
N ALA A 118 -7.80 3.86 -0.08
CA ALA A 118 -8.80 3.96 -1.13
C ALA A 118 -8.44 5.01 -2.19
N ALA A 119 -7.79 6.11 -1.82
CA ALA A 119 -7.31 7.13 -2.75
C ALA A 119 -6.13 6.62 -3.60
N ALA A 120 -5.16 5.95 -2.98
CA ALA A 120 -4.02 5.35 -3.67
C ALA A 120 -4.46 4.33 -4.72
N VAL A 121 -5.41 3.45 -4.37
CA VAL A 121 -5.98 2.49 -5.33
C VAL A 121 -6.64 3.20 -6.51
N ARG A 122 -7.45 4.23 -6.27
CA ARG A 122 -8.09 5.01 -7.34
C ARG A 122 -7.06 5.68 -8.24
N GLU A 123 -6.01 6.25 -7.67
CA GLU A 123 -4.92 6.87 -8.44
C GLU A 123 -4.21 5.84 -9.33
N ALA A 124 -3.94 4.65 -8.81
CA ALA A 124 -3.35 3.56 -9.58
C ALA A 124 -4.27 3.10 -10.73
N GLU A 125 -5.57 2.94 -10.50
CA GLU A 125 -6.56 2.57 -11.54
C GLU A 125 -6.64 3.63 -12.66
N LEU A 126 -6.60 4.92 -12.29
CA LEU A 126 -6.54 6.03 -13.26
C LEU A 126 -5.24 5.99 -14.07
N LEU A 127 -4.12 5.67 -13.44
CA LEU A 127 -2.83 5.56 -14.12
C LEU A 127 -2.79 4.37 -15.08
N VAL A 128 -3.35 3.21 -14.71
CA VAL A 128 -3.49 2.05 -15.61
C VAL A 128 -4.33 2.41 -16.83
N THR A 129 -5.45 3.09 -16.63
CA THR A 129 -6.31 3.57 -17.72
C THR A 129 -5.54 4.52 -18.64
N ALA A 130 -4.84 5.50 -18.07
CA ALA A 130 -4.01 6.44 -18.83
C ALA A 130 -2.88 5.72 -19.59
N ALA A 131 -2.21 4.75 -18.99
CA ALA A 131 -1.19 3.96 -19.67
C ALA A 131 -1.76 3.25 -20.91
N ALA A 132 -2.91 2.59 -20.79
CA ALA A 132 -3.56 1.91 -21.89
C ALA A 132 -3.95 2.86 -23.05
N ASP A 133 -4.51 4.03 -22.72
CA ASP A 133 -4.88 5.04 -23.72
C ASP A 133 -3.64 5.63 -24.42
N TYR A 134 -2.57 5.87 -23.65
CA TYR A 134 -1.28 6.30 -24.19
C TYR A 134 -0.72 5.27 -25.17
N GLU A 135 -0.65 3.99 -24.80
CA GLU A 135 -0.12 2.93 -25.66
C GLU A 135 -0.93 2.76 -26.95
N ARG A 136 -2.26 2.76 -26.84
CA ARG A 136 -3.16 2.70 -28.01
C ARG A 136 -2.88 3.86 -28.96
N THR A 137 -2.79 5.07 -28.42
CA THR A 137 -2.57 6.29 -29.21
C THR A 137 -1.18 6.34 -29.82
N GLU A 138 -0.15 5.91 -29.07
CA GLU A 138 1.22 5.78 -29.55
C GLU A 138 1.29 4.84 -30.75
N LEU A 139 0.65 3.66 -30.66
CA LEU A 139 0.64 2.66 -31.72
C LEU A 139 -0.08 3.16 -32.98
N VAL A 140 -1.29 3.72 -32.82
CA VAL A 140 -2.07 4.25 -33.95
C VAL A 140 -1.32 5.39 -34.64
N THR A 141 -0.78 6.32 -33.86
CA THR A 141 -0.07 7.49 -34.40
C THR A 141 1.24 7.09 -35.08
N ARG A 142 1.98 6.13 -34.50
CA ARG A 142 3.19 5.58 -35.14
C ARG A 142 2.89 4.97 -36.51
N ARG A 143 1.78 4.23 -36.62
CA ARG A 143 1.35 3.63 -37.90
C ARG A 143 0.99 4.70 -38.94
N LEU A 144 0.28 5.76 -38.54
CA LEU A 144 -0.10 6.86 -39.42
C LEU A 144 1.09 7.71 -39.88
N LEU A 145 2.06 7.95 -39.00
CA LEU A 145 3.23 8.80 -39.29
C LEU A 145 4.40 8.04 -39.93
N HIS A 146 4.37 6.70 -39.94
CA HIS A 146 5.49 5.84 -40.33
C HIS A 146 6.81 6.14 -39.58
N ARG A 147 6.73 6.76 -38.41
CA ARG A 147 7.84 7.06 -37.49
C ARG A 147 7.36 7.08 -36.05
N LYS A 148 8.29 7.11 -35.09
CA LYS A 148 7.94 7.31 -33.69
C LYS A 148 7.25 8.68 -33.49
N PRO A 149 6.07 8.73 -32.83
CA PRO A 149 5.42 10.00 -32.50
C PRO A 149 6.20 10.72 -31.40
N THR A 150 6.15 12.05 -31.43
CA THR A 150 6.70 12.91 -30.37
C THR A 150 5.71 13.02 -29.21
N ALA A 151 6.20 13.39 -28.02
CA ALA A 151 5.33 13.58 -26.85
C ALA A 151 4.27 14.68 -27.08
N ALA A 152 4.61 15.74 -27.83
CA ALA A 152 3.68 16.81 -28.17
C ALA A 152 2.54 16.32 -29.09
N GLU A 153 2.84 15.50 -30.10
CA GLU A 153 1.83 14.91 -31.00
C GLU A 153 0.87 13.97 -30.25
N LEU A 154 1.40 13.22 -29.27
CA LEU A 154 0.58 12.36 -28.42
C LEU A 154 -0.27 13.17 -27.44
N ALA A 155 0.29 14.23 -26.84
CA ALA A 155 -0.44 15.11 -25.94
C ALA A 155 -1.62 15.79 -26.65
N GLU A 156 -1.42 16.28 -27.87
CA GLU A 156 -2.49 16.85 -28.70
C GLU A 156 -3.59 15.83 -28.99
N LYS A 157 -3.23 14.61 -29.39
CA LYS A 157 -4.21 13.55 -29.71
C LYS A 157 -4.96 13.01 -28.48
N LEU A 158 -4.31 12.98 -27.33
CA LEU A 158 -4.89 12.51 -26.07
C LEU A 158 -5.67 13.61 -25.34
N GLU A 159 -5.59 14.86 -25.81
CA GLU A 159 -6.10 16.05 -25.11
C GLU A 159 -5.52 16.19 -23.70
N TRP A 160 -4.23 15.88 -23.54
CA TRP A 160 -3.50 15.96 -22.28
C TRP A 160 -2.51 17.11 -22.27
N THR A 161 -2.09 17.54 -21.08
CA THR A 161 -0.92 18.40 -20.94
C THR A 161 0.34 17.64 -21.31
N LEU A 162 1.35 18.35 -21.84
CA LEU A 162 2.63 17.74 -22.18
C LEU A 162 3.27 17.05 -20.97
N ASP A 163 3.17 17.65 -19.77
CA ASP A 163 3.71 17.09 -18.54
C ASP A 163 3.06 15.76 -18.16
N ARG A 164 1.72 15.67 -18.25
CA ARG A 164 0.99 14.42 -18.00
C ARG A 164 1.40 13.34 -18.99
N THR A 165 1.49 13.69 -20.28
CA THR A 165 1.91 12.75 -21.33
C THR A 165 3.32 12.25 -21.10
N LEU A 166 4.26 13.12 -20.71
CA LEU A 166 5.64 12.75 -20.39
C LEU A 166 5.73 11.84 -19.15
N TYR A 167 4.92 12.13 -18.12
CA TYR A 167 4.83 11.29 -16.93
C TYR A 167 4.33 9.88 -17.28
N VAL A 168 3.18 9.77 -17.96
CA VAL A 168 2.60 8.47 -18.36
C VAL A 168 3.54 7.72 -19.30
N ALA A 169 4.17 8.41 -20.26
CA ALA A 169 5.17 7.81 -21.15
C ALA A 169 6.34 7.17 -20.39
N ARG A 170 6.80 7.81 -19.31
CA ARG A 170 7.86 7.28 -18.45
C ARG A 170 7.40 6.02 -17.72
N VAL A 171 6.22 6.06 -17.12
CA VAL A 171 5.61 4.91 -16.42
C VAL A 171 5.48 3.72 -17.38
N VAL A 172 4.93 3.94 -18.57
CA VAL A 172 4.79 2.90 -19.62
C VAL A 172 6.16 2.34 -20.03
N ALA A 173 7.15 3.21 -20.24
CA ALA A 173 8.48 2.77 -20.64
C ALA A 173 9.18 1.94 -19.56
N GLU A 174 9.00 2.29 -18.29
CA GLU A 174 9.51 1.51 -17.16
C GLU A 174 8.81 0.15 -17.06
N ALA A 175 7.48 0.12 -17.19
CA ALA A 175 6.72 -1.13 -17.18
C ALA A 175 7.19 -2.09 -18.28
N ARG A 176 7.36 -1.59 -19.52
CA ARG A 176 7.91 -2.38 -20.64
C ARG A 176 9.27 -2.98 -20.30
N ARG A 177 10.19 -2.19 -19.75
CA ARG A 177 11.53 -2.66 -19.35
C ARG A 177 11.44 -3.81 -18.34
N ARG A 178 10.61 -3.66 -17.31
CA ARG A 178 10.44 -4.68 -16.27
C ARG A 178 9.89 -6.00 -16.85
N TYR A 179 8.90 -5.92 -17.74
CA TYR A 179 8.38 -7.11 -18.42
C TYR A 179 9.39 -7.76 -19.37
N ASP A 180 10.18 -6.96 -20.11
CA ASP A 180 11.23 -7.47 -20.99
C ASP A 180 12.32 -8.21 -20.19
N GLU A 181 12.70 -7.69 -19.01
CA GLU A 181 13.65 -8.35 -18.09
C GLU A 181 13.10 -9.68 -17.53
N GLU A 182 11.82 -9.73 -17.15
CA GLU A 182 11.17 -10.98 -16.72
C GLU A 182 11.15 -12.00 -17.86
N LEU A 183 10.80 -11.59 -19.09
CA LEU A 183 10.83 -12.48 -20.27
C LEU A 183 12.23 -13.03 -20.55
N LEU A 184 13.27 -12.19 -20.45
CA LEU A 184 14.65 -12.63 -20.63
C LEU A 184 15.10 -13.63 -19.56
N ALA A 185 14.58 -13.56 -18.34
CA ALA A 185 14.89 -14.51 -17.27
C ALA A 185 14.32 -15.93 -17.52
N PHE A 186 13.30 -16.06 -18.40
CA PHE A 186 12.72 -17.35 -18.81
C PHE A 186 13.32 -17.91 -20.10
N ILE A 187 14.11 -17.14 -20.84
CA ILE A 187 14.84 -17.64 -22.01
C ILE A 187 16.11 -18.29 -21.48
N ASP A 188 16.11 -19.62 -21.40
CA ASP A 188 17.32 -20.41 -21.20
C ASP A 188 18.29 -20.12 -22.37
N PRO A 189 19.47 -19.52 -22.13
CA PRO A 189 20.44 -19.26 -23.18
C PRO A 189 20.95 -20.53 -23.89
N GLU A 190 20.68 -21.72 -23.34
CA GLU A 190 21.02 -23.02 -23.95
C GLU A 190 19.87 -23.64 -24.77
N ALA A 191 18.64 -23.11 -24.70
CA ALA A 191 17.47 -23.71 -25.36
C ALA A 191 17.24 -23.24 -26.81
N ILE A 192 18.04 -22.29 -27.30
CA ILE A 192 18.00 -21.86 -28.70
C ILE A 192 19.13 -22.56 -29.46
N ASN A 193 18.89 -23.82 -29.85
CA ASN A 193 19.71 -24.49 -30.86
C ASN A 193 19.35 -23.88 -32.22
N LEU A 194 20.20 -22.99 -32.74
CA LEU A 194 20.05 -22.37 -34.08
C LEU A 194 20.64 -23.26 -35.20
N ASP A 195 21.02 -24.49 -34.91
CA ASP A 195 21.79 -25.35 -35.81
C ASP A 195 20.95 -26.37 -36.61
N ASP A 196 19.61 -26.31 -36.60
CA ASP A 196 18.75 -27.29 -37.32
C ASP A 196 18.27 -26.83 -38.72
N ASP A 197 18.82 -25.75 -39.29
CA ASP A 197 18.40 -25.23 -40.62
C ASP A 197 19.50 -25.32 -41.71
N GLU A 198 20.33 -26.37 -41.77
CA GLU A 198 21.24 -26.59 -42.92
C GLU A 198 20.95 -27.83 -43.81
N ASP A 199 20.01 -28.73 -43.49
CA ASP A 199 19.89 -30.02 -44.20
C ASP A 199 18.70 -30.18 -45.18
N GLU A 200 18.13 -29.10 -45.75
CA GLU A 200 17.11 -29.23 -46.83
C GLU A 200 17.48 -28.51 -48.15
N ARG A 201 18.76 -28.46 -48.51
CA ARG A 201 19.20 -28.03 -49.85
C ARG A 201 20.20 -28.97 -50.50
N SER A 202 19.87 -30.26 -50.60
CA SER A 202 20.64 -31.19 -51.43
C SER A 202 19.82 -32.37 -51.92
N ASP A 203 18.72 -32.12 -52.65
CA ASP A 203 18.08 -33.15 -53.49
C ASP A 203 17.35 -32.49 -54.68
N LEU A 204 18.09 -31.74 -55.50
CA LEU A 204 17.67 -31.33 -56.85
C LEU A 204 18.88 -31.27 -57.78
N ASP A 205 19.54 -32.42 -57.99
CA ASP A 205 20.18 -32.75 -59.28
C ASP A 205 20.65 -34.22 -59.25
N GLY A 206 20.01 -35.05 -60.09
CA GLY A 206 20.30 -36.47 -60.25
C GLY A 206 19.30 -37.16 -61.18
#